data_AF-A0A2N7PW38-F1
#
_entry.id   AF-A0A2N7PW38-F1
#
_cell.length_a   1.000
_cell.length_b   1.000
_cell.length_c   1.000
_cell.angle_alpha   90.00
_cell.angle_beta   90.00
_cell.angle_gamma   90.00
#
_symmetry.space_group_name_H-M   'P 1'
#
loop_
_entity.id
_entity.type
_entity.pdbx_description
1 polymer ?
#
loop_
_entity_poly.entity_id
_entity_poly.type
_entity_poly.pdbx_seq_one_letter_code
_entity_poly.pdbx_strand_id
1 'polypeptide(L)'
;MALVPIAGKYSALLFAVGLYASSILAAFVVSMSFAWASGETWNFGHSLNANFKQEKLFYLIYIALVALSAIIILIPGIPLVKIMVDVEAFNGFVLPIVIGFLIALASSKKILKNYSYSKAYISIVALLALAIIVLGIYSVIV
;
A
#
# COMPACT_ATOMS: atom_id res chain seq x y z
N MET A 1 18.01 -16.48 -13.86
CA MET A 1 18.24 -17.70 -14.66
C MET A 1 17.70 -18.98 -13.99
N ALA A 2 16.99 -18.89 -12.86
CA ALA A 2 16.46 -20.06 -12.13
C ALA A 2 15.15 -20.66 -12.69
N LEU A 3 14.36 -19.90 -13.46
CA LEU A 3 13.05 -20.34 -13.98
C LEU A 3 13.13 -21.17 -15.27
N VAL A 4 14.18 -20.96 -16.08
CA VAL A 4 14.36 -21.59 -17.40
C VAL A 4 14.40 -23.12 -17.35
N PRO A 5 15.09 -23.79 -16.41
CA PRO A 5 15.16 -25.25 -16.39
C PRO A 5 13.84 -25.94 -16.00
N ILE A 6 12.90 -25.22 -15.36
CA ILE A 6 11.66 -25.82 -14.81
C ILE A 6 10.43 -25.45 -15.65
N ALA A 7 10.37 -24.22 -16.18
CA ALA A 7 9.19 -23.68 -16.86
C ALA A 7 9.44 -23.37 -18.36
N GLY A 8 10.61 -23.72 -18.89
CA GLY A 8 10.95 -23.59 -20.31
C GLY A 8 11.50 -22.23 -20.71
N LYS A 9 11.91 -22.11 -21.98
CA LYS A 9 12.69 -20.99 -22.53
C LYS A 9 11.99 -19.62 -22.44
N TYR A 10 10.66 -19.59 -22.52
CA TYR A 10 9.87 -18.34 -22.48
C TYR A 10 9.44 -17.90 -21.07
N SER A 11 9.62 -18.74 -20.04
CA SER A 11 9.21 -18.44 -18.67
C SER A 11 9.87 -17.19 -18.10
N ALA A 12 11.16 -16.99 -18.37
CA ALA A 12 11.90 -15.82 -17.93
C ALA A 12 11.36 -14.52 -18.56
N LEU A 13 10.90 -14.59 -19.81
CA LEU A 13 10.35 -13.42 -20.52
C LEU A 13 8.96 -13.07 -19.98
N LEU A 14 8.09 -14.07 -19.79
CA LEU A 14 6.78 -13.85 -19.19
C LEU A 14 6.89 -13.32 -17.76
N PHE A 15 7.83 -13.85 -16.96
CA PHE A 15 8.09 -13.35 -15.61
C PHE A 15 8.60 -11.91 -15.62
N ALA A 16 9.54 -11.57 -16.50
CA ALA A 16 10.04 -10.21 -16.62
C ALA A 16 8.95 -9.20 -17.02
N VAL A 17 8.08 -9.56 -17.97
CA VAL A 17 6.95 -8.73 -18.38
C VAL A 17 5.93 -8.55 -17.24
N GLY A 18 5.60 -9.64 -16.54
CA GLY A 18 4.67 -9.60 -15.41
C GLY A 18 5.21 -8.78 -14.23
N LEU A 19 6.50 -8.91 -13.93
CA LEU A 19 7.17 -8.12 -12.91
C LEU A 19 7.19 -6.64 -13.29
N TYR A 20 7.56 -6.31 -14.53
CA TYR A 20 7.57 -4.94 -15.03
C TYR A 20 6.19 -4.28 -14.94
N ALA A 21 5.15 -4.95 -15.43
CA ALA A 21 3.79 -4.43 -15.37
C ALA A 21 3.30 -4.23 -13.93
N SER A 22 3.57 -5.20 -13.04
CA SER A 22 3.20 -5.13 -11.63
C SER A 22 3.92 -3.99 -10.89
N SER A 23 5.22 -3.79 -11.16
CA SER A 23 6.00 -2.72 -10.54
C SER A 23 5.49 -1.33 -10.93
N ILE A 24 5.13 -1.14 -12.20
CA ILE A 24 4.58 0.14 -12.68
C ILE A 24 3.23 0.42 -12.01
N LEU A 25 2.33 -0.57 -11.98
CA LEU A 25 1.02 -0.43 -11.35
C LEU A 25 1.16 -0.10 -9.86
N ALA A 26 2.03 -0.79 -9.15
CA ALA A 26 2.31 -0.54 -7.74
C ALA A 26 2.82 0.90 -7.51
N ALA A 27 3.77 1.36 -8.32
CA ALA A 27 4.30 2.72 -8.23
C ALA A 27 3.20 3.79 -8.40
N PHE A 28 2.28 3.58 -9.35
CA PHE A 28 1.15 4.47 -9.56
C PHE A 28 0.18 4.49 -8.38
N VAL A 29 -0.27 3.31 -7.92
CA VAL A 29 -1.27 3.20 -6.85
C VAL A 29 -0.73 3.79 -5.54
N VAL A 30 0.51 3.47 -5.17
CA VAL A 30 1.12 3.96 -3.92
C VAL A 30 1.30 5.48 -3.94
N SER A 31 1.91 6.01 -5.02
CA SER A 31 2.20 7.45 -5.11
C SER A 31 0.92 8.28 -5.18
N MET A 32 -0.11 7.79 -5.88
CA MET A 32 -1.41 8.46 -5.97
C MET A 32 -2.16 8.43 -4.63
N SER A 33 -2.17 7.27 -3.95
CA SER A 33 -2.82 7.14 -2.64
C SER A 33 -2.16 8.04 -1.59
N PHE A 34 -0.83 8.12 -1.60
CA PHE A 34 -0.09 8.99 -0.71
C PHE A 34 -0.36 10.47 -0.99
N ALA A 35 -0.30 10.89 -2.26
CA ALA A 35 -0.61 12.26 -2.64
C ALA A 35 -2.02 12.67 -2.21
N TRP A 36 -3.01 11.77 -2.36
CA TRP A 36 -4.39 12.01 -1.96
C TRP A 36 -4.56 12.11 -0.44
N ALA A 37 -4.00 11.16 0.31
CA ALA A 37 -4.02 11.18 1.78
C ALA A 37 -3.34 12.44 2.34
N SER A 38 -2.20 12.81 1.75
CA SER A 38 -1.45 14.00 2.14
C SER A 38 -2.24 15.29 1.89
N GLY A 39 -2.91 15.36 0.74
CA GLY A 39 -3.82 16.44 0.41
C GLY A 39 -4.91 16.57 1.47
N GLU A 40 -5.64 15.49 1.73
CA GLU A 40 -6.76 15.47 2.69
C GLU A 40 -6.31 15.91 4.09
N THR A 41 -5.10 15.51 4.52
CA THR A 41 -4.57 15.90 5.84
C THR A 41 -4.16 17.37 5.94
N TRP A 42 -3.69 17.96 4.83
CA TRP A 42 -3.25 19.36 4.79
C TRP A 42 -4.30 20.32 4.22
N ASN A 43 -5.47 19.80 3.81
CA ASN A 43 -6.62 20.55 3.31
C ASN A 43 -6.29 21.46 2.10
N PHE A 44 -5.42 21.00 1.20
CA PHE A 44 -5.07 21.64 -0.08
C PHE A 44 -5.60 20.80 -1.23
N GLY A 45 -6.40 21.32 -2.16
CA GLY A 45 -7.31 20.49 -2.96
C GLY A 45 -6.80 19.16 -3.57
N HIS A 46 -7.67 18.15 -3.46
CA HIS A 46 -7.33 16.73 -3.56
C HIS A 46 -7.93 16.05 -4.80
N SER A 47 -8.01 16.74 -5.95
CA SER A 47 -8.80 16.23 -7.08
C SER A 47 -7.95 15.87 -8.31
N LEU A 48 -7.98 14.60 -8.71
CA LEU A 48 -7.48 14.11 -10.00
C LEU A 48 -8.19 14.76 -11.21
N ASN A 49 -9.38 15.32 -10.98
CA ASN A 49 -10.19 15.98 -12.00
C ASN A 49 -10.00 17.51 -12.01
N ALA A 50 -9.18 18.05 -11.10
CA ALA A 50 -8.82 19.46 -11.11
C ALA A 50 -7.68 19.72 -12.09
N ASN A 51 -7.71 20.91 -12.69
CA ASN A 51 -6.72 21.33 -13.67
C ASN A 51 -5.30 21.28 -13.07
N PHE A 52 -4.30 20.90 -13.86
CA PHE A 52 -2.86 20.85 -13.46
C PHE A 52 -2.35 22.18 -12.84
N LYS A 53 -3.05 23.29 -13.09
CA LYS A 53 -2.77 24.63 -12.55
C LYS A 53 -3.45 24.92 -11.20
N GLN A 54 -4.52 24.22 -10.81
CA GLN A 54 -5.23 24.44 -9.55
C GLN A 54 -4.58 23.65 -8.40
N GLU A 55 -4.23 22.38 -8.62
CA GLU A 55 -3.68 21.51 -7.56
C GLU A 55 -2.19 21.18 -7.79
N LYS A 56 -1.37 22.21 -8.00
CA LYS A 56 0.08 22.05 -8.26
C LYS A 56 0.79 21.26 -7.16
N LEU A 57 0.35 21.42 -5.90
CA LEU A 57 0.92 20.72 -4.75
C LEU A 57 0.71 19.21 -4.83
N PHE A 58 -0.46 18.73 -5.28
CA PHE A 58 -0.73 17.31 -5.46
C PHE A 58 0.25 16.68 -6.47
N TYR A 59 0.40 17.29 -7.64
CA TYR A 59 1.32 16.80 -8.67
C TYR A 59 2.78 16.90 -8.26
N LEU A 60 3.15 17.94 -7.49
CA LEU A 60 4.52 18.10 -6.99
C LEU A 60 4.86 17.00 -5.98
N ILE A 61 3.97 16.70 -5.02
CA ILE A 61 4.15 15.61 -4.06
C ILE A 61 4.27 14.27 -4.80
N TYR A 62 3.38 14.02 -5.76
CA TYR A 62 3.42 12.81 -6.58
C TYR A 62 4.74 12.63 -7.34
N ILE A 63 5.18 13.66 -8.08
CA ILE A 63 6.44 13.63 -8.85
C ILE A 63 7.64 13.51 -7.90
N ALA A 64 7.63 14.23 -6.77
CA ALA A 64 8.69 14.18 -5.79
C ALA A 64 8.84 12.79 -5.17
N LEU A 65 7.73 12.11 -4.82
CA LEU A 65 7.78 10.74 -4.33
C LEU A 65 8.42 9.79 -5.36
N VAL A 66 7.93 9.82 -6.60
CA VAL A 66 8.43 8.93 -7.66
C VAL A 66 9.92 9.20 -7.94
N ALA A 67 10.31 10.46 -8.03
CA ALA A 67 11.70 10.85 -8.26
C ALA A 67 12.61 10.43 -7.09
N LEU A 68 12.16 10.64 -5.85
CA LEU A 68 12.92 10.27 -4.67
C LEU A 68 13.11 8.74 -4.59
N SER A 69 12.05 7.97 -4.82
CA SER A 69 12.14 6.50 -4.86
C SER A 69 13.11 6.02 -5.94
N ALA A 70 13.07 6.61 -7.14
CA ALA A 70 13.99 6.27 -8.22
C ALA A 70 15.45 6.56 -7.87
N ILE A 71 15.72 7.71 -7.23
CA ILE A 71 17.07 8.09 -6.78
C ILE A 71 17.58 7.12 -5.73
N ILE A 72 16.76 6.78 -4.73
CA ILE A 72 17.14 5.85 -3.66
C ILE A 72 17.53 4.49 -4.23
N ILE A 73 16.72 3.94 -5.14
CA ILE A 73 16.95 2.60 -5.71
C ILE A 73 18.21 2.55 -6.60
N LEU A 74 18.61 3.68 -7.19
CA LEU A 74 19.79 3.75 -8.07
C LEU A 74 21.13 3.72 -7.29
N ILE A 75 21.11 3.94 -5.97
CA ILE A 75 22.32 3.93 -5.15
C ILE A 75 22.91 2.50 -5.13
N PRO A 76 24.16 2.30 -5.62
CA PRO A 76 24.76 0.99 -5.69
C PRO A 76 25.06 0.45 -4.29
N GLY A 77 24.83 -0.86 -4.09
CA GLY A 77 25.13 -1.53 -2.83
C GLY A 77 24.03 -1.43 -1.76
N ILE A 78 22.90 -0.81 -2.05
CA ILE A 78 21.75 -0.83 -1.14
C ILE A 78 21.19 -2.26 -1.03
N PRO A 79 20.97 -2.77 0.20
CA PRO A 79 20.37 -4.08 0.41
C PRO A 79 18.86 -4.03 0.13
N LEU A 80 18.48 -4.13 -1.15
CA LEU A 80 17.08 -4.08 -1.61
C LEU A 80 16.18 -5.07 -0.86
N VAL A 81 16.66 -6.31 -0.66
CA VAL A 81 15.91 -7.35 0.07
C VAL A 81 15.62 -6.91 1.50
N LYS A 82 16.61 -6.29 2.17
CA LYS A 82 16.42 -5.81 3.54
C LYS A 82 15.38 -4.68 3.58
N ILE A 83 15.44 -3.73 2.64
CA ILE A 83 14.44 -2.66 2.53
C ILE A 83 13.04 -3.23 2.30
N MET A 84 12.89 -4.23 1.42
CA MET A 84 11.60 -4.87 1.17
C MET A 84 11.03 -5.49 2.45
N VAL A 85 11.84 -6.26 3.17
CA VAL A 85 11.43 -6.87 4.46
C VAL A 85 11.11 -5.80 5.50
N ASP A 86 11.92 -4.74 5.61
CA ASP A 86 11.70 -3.65 6.55
C ASP A 86 10.38 -2.90 6.26
N VAL A 87 10.06 -2.66 4.98
CA VAL A 87 8.81 -2.02 4.55
C VAL A 87 7.60 -2.92 4.82
N GLU A 88 7.71 -4.22 4.58
CA GLU A 88 6.65 -5.18 4.87
C GLU A 88 6.41 -5.32 6.39
N ALA A 89 7.48 -5.36 7.19
CA ALA A 89 7.39 -5.38 8.64
C ALA A 89 6.72 -4.10 9.18
N PHE A 90 7.09 -2.93 8.64
CA PHE A 90 6.45 -1.66 8.99
C PHE A 90 4.96 -1.65 8.60
N ASN A 91 4.62 -2.16 7.41
CA ASN A 91 3.21 -2.30 7.00
C ASN A 91 2.43 -3.21 7.97
N GLY A 92 3.02 -4.35 8.36
CA GLY A 92 2.45 -5.25 9.38
C GLY A 92 2.21 -4.56 10.72
N PHE A 93 3.07 -3.63 11.13
CA PHE A 93 2.91 -2.83 12.34
C PHE A 93 1.82 -1.76 12.24
N VAL A 94 1.61 -1.17 11.05
CA VAL A 94 0.60 -0.12 10.82
C VAL A 94 -0.81 -0.72 10.64
N LEU A 95 -0.91 -1.95 10.14
CA LEU A 95 -2.16 -2.66 9.87
C LEU A 95 -3.18 -2.66 11.04
N PRO A 96 -2.79 -2.97 12.31
CA PRO A 96 -3.69 -2.94 13.46
C PRO A 96 -4.39 -1.59 13.66
N ILE A 97 -3.65 -0.50 13.44
CA ILE A 97 -4.13 0.86 13.65
C ILE A 97 -5.20 1.16 12.60
N VAL A 98 -4.91 0.88 11.33
CA VAL A 98 -5.83 1.12 10.20
C VAL A 98 -7.10 0.29 10.34
N ILE A 99 -6.97 -1.01 10.62
CA ILE A 99 -8.13 -1.89 10.79
C ILE A 99 -8.95 -1.49 12.02
N GLY A 100 -8.32 -1.09 13.12
CA GLY A 100 -9.01 -0.58 14.30
C GLY A 100 -9.92 0.61 13.97
N PHE A 101 -9.42 1.57 13.19
CA PHE A 101 -10.22 2.70 12.72
C PHE A 101 -11.35 2.27 11.78
N LEU A 102 -11.08 1.36 10.84
CA LEU A 102 -12.12 0.85 9.92
C LEU A 102 -13.24 0.11 10.66
N ILE A 103 -12.90 -0.70 11.66
CA ILE A 103 -13.87 -1.41 12.51
C ILE A 103 -14.69 -0.41 13.32
N ALA A 104 -14.05 0.59 13.93
CA ALA A 104 -14.74 1.64 14.69
C ALA A 104 -15.71 2.43 13.80
N LEU A 105 -15.28 2.76 12.58
CA LEU A 105 -16.09 3.44 11.58
C LEU A 105 -17.29 2.57 11.15
N ALA A 106 -17.05 1.30 10.80
CA ALA A 106 -18.06 0.35 10.35
C ALA A 106 -19.09 0.01 11.44
N SER A 107 -18.68 0.05 12.71
CA SER A 107 -19.56 -0.15 13.87
C SER A 107 -20.39 1.09 14.23
N SER A 108 -19.95 2.27 13.80
CA SER A 108 -20.58 3.54 14.16
C SER A 108 -21.90 3.75 13.42
N LYS A 109 -23.00 3.45 14.11
CA LYS A 109 -24.37 3.84 13.69
C LYS A 109 -24.53 5.34 13.51
N LYS A 110 -23.70 6.16 14.14
CA LYS A 110 -23.72 7.62 13.99
C LYS A 110 -23.29 8.05 12.59
N ILE A 111 -22.39 7.30 11.96
CA ILE A 111 -21.80 7.62 10.65
C ILE A 111 -22.52 6.85 9.54
N LEU A 112 -22.72 5.53 9.70
CA LEU A 112 -23.37 4.70 8.68
C LEU A 112 -24.91 4.65 8.78
N LYS A 113 -25.52 5.21 9.84
CA LYS A 113 -26.97 5.18 10.09
C LYS A 113 -27.56 3.76 9.90
N ASN A 114 -28.35 3.56 8.84
CA ASN A 114 -29.06 2.31 8.56
C ASN A 114 -28.20 1.25 7.84
N TYR A 115 -27.00 1.61 7.40
CA TYR A 115 -26.05 0.68 6.76
C TYR A 115 -25.01 0.13 7.75
N SER A 116 -25.24 0.28 9.06
CA SER A 116 -24.33 -0.28 10.06
C SER A 116 -24.29 -1.80 9.98
N TYR A 117 -23.08 -2.37 9.96
CA TYR A 117 -22.91 -3.82 9.96
C TYR A 117 -23.45 -4.46 11.25
N SER A 118 -23.92 -5.71 11.15
CA SER A 118 -24.36 -6.45 12.33
C SER A 118 -23.18 -6.74 13.24
N LYS A 119 -23.44 -6.84 14.56
CA LYS A 119 -22.38 -7.13 15.55
C LYS A 119 -21.63 -8.44 15.24
N ALA A 120 -22.30 -9.42 14.64
CA ALA A 120 -21.68 -10.69 14.26
C ALA A 120 -20.65 -10.52 13.12
N TYR A 121 -20.98 -9.75 12.07
CA TYR A 121 -20.04 -9.47 10.98
C TYR A 121 -18.81 -8.71 11.47
N ILE A 122 -19.02 -7.72 12.35
CA ILE A 122 -17.93 -6.94 12.93
C ILE A 122 -17.02 -7.83 13.79
N SER A 123 -17.59 -8.73 14.59
CA SER A 123 -16.79 -9.69 15.38
C SER A 123 -15.97 -10.65 14.52
N ILE A 124 -16.52 -11.14 13.40
CA ILE A 124 -15.79 -12.00 12.46
C ILE A 124 -14.62 -11.24 11.84
N VAL A 125 -14.85 -10.01 11.36
CA VAL A 125 -13.80 -9.15 10.79
C VAL A 125 -12.74 -8.82 11.84
N ALA A 126 -13.14 -8.55 13.09
CA ALA A 126 -12.21 -8.29 14.19
C ALA A 126 -11.36 -9.53 14.53
N LEU A 127 -11.95 -10.73 14.53
CA LEU A 127 -11.21 -11.98 14.75
C LEU A 127 -10.21 -12.28 13.61
N LEU A 128 -10.63 -12.09 12.35
CA LEU A 128 -9.75 -12.25 11.20
C LEU A 128 -8.61 -11.24 11.23
N ALA A 129 -8.90 -9.97 11.54
CA ALA A 129 -7.90 -8.94 11.72
C ALA A 129 -6.91 -9.31 12.82
N LEU A 130 -7.39 -9.78 13.97
CA LEU A 130 -6.56 -10.19 15.09
C LEU A 130 -5.67 -11.38 14.71
N ALA A 131 -6.19 -12.35 13.96
CA ALA A 131 -5.39 -13.47 13.43
C ALA A 131 -4.27 -13.00 12.49
N ILE A 132 -4.58 -12.08 11.57
CA ILE A 132 -3.59 -11.50 10.64
C ILE A 132 -2.51 -10.74 11.40
N ILE A 133 -2.89 -9.96 12.42
CA ILE A 133 -1.94 -9.19 13.24
C ILE A 133 -1.03 -10.13 14.04
N VAL A 134 -1.58 -11.18 14.67
CA VAL A 134 -0.78 -12.16 15.42
C VAL A 134 0.21 -12.89 14.50
N LEU A 135 -0.25 -13.32 13.32
CA LEU A 135 0.62 -13.95 12.32
C LEU A 135 1.70 -13.00 11.81
N GLY A 136 1.36 -11.73 11.57
CA GLY A 136 2.31 -10.70 11.14
C GLY A 136 3.38 -10.42 12.20
N ILE A 137 3.00 -10.35 13.47
CA ILE A 137 3.95 -10.20 14.59
C ILE A 137 4.84 -11.44 14.68
N TYR A 138 4.27 -12.64 14.53
CA TYR A 138 5.04 -13.89 14.55
C TYR A 138 6.09 -13.94 13.43
N SER A 139 5.74 -13.54 12.21
CA SER A 139 6.69 -13.51 11.08
C SER A 139 7.80 -12.46 11.20
N VAL A 140 7.64 -11.46 12.06
CA VAL A 140 8.69 -10.45 12.32
C VAL A 140 9.64 -10.93 13.42
N ILE A 141 9.18 -11.81 14.31
CA ILE A 141 9.96 -12.33 15.44
C ILE A 141 10.75 -13.60 15.07
N VAL A 142 10.19 -14.44 14.17
CA VAL A 142 10.73 -15.75 13.75
C VAL A 142 11.31 -15.65 12.34
#